data_AF-A0A8I1RTX9-F1
#
_entry.id   AF-A0A8I1RTX9-F1
#
_cell.length_a   1.000
_cell.length_b   1.000
_cell.length_c   1.000
_cell.angle_alpha   90.00
_cell.angle_beta   90.00
_cell.angle_gamma   90.00
#
_symmetry.space_group_name_H-M   'P 1'
#
loop_
_entity.id
_entity.type
_entity.pdbx_description
1 polymer ?
#
loop_
_entity_poly.entity_id
_entity_poly.type
_entity_poly.pdbx_seq_one_letter_code
_entity_poly.pdbx_strand_id
1 'polypeptide(L)'
;MSKTSIKLVHEADYAAEIPVTLVDEPGGWSPYLSPEDAAKLDSVRKALREGNVAAAAKHGRVFRLLAVSAWAASPSKRAREHKAAE
;
A
#
# COMPACT_ATOMS: atom_id res chain seq x y z
N MET A 1 2.99 -17.31 20.45
CA MET A 1 3.16 -17.65 19.02
C MET A 1 3.11 -16.36 18.22
N SER A 2 3.78 -16.25 17.07
CA SER A 2 3.70 -15.04 16.25
C SER A 2 3.42 -15.37 14.80
N LYS A 3 2.61 -14.56 14.13
CA LYS A 3 2.24 -14.75 12.72
C LYS A 3 2.49 -13.47 11.93
N THR A 4 3.13 -13.62 10.77
CA THR A 4 3.26 -12.53 9.81
C THR A 4 1.93 -12.26 9.11
N SER A 5 1.54 -11.00 9.01
CA SER A 5 0.35 -10.54 8.31
C SER A 5 0.69 -9.31 7.46
N ILE A 6 -0.06 -9.06 6.39
CA ILE A 6 0.05 -7.83 5.61
C ILE A 6 -1.04 -6.86 6.08
N LYS A 7 -0.65 -5.64 6.45
CA LYS A 7 -1.56 -4.54 6.73
C LYS A 7 -1.53 -3.55 5.58
N LEU A 8 -2.71 -3.16 5.11
CA LEU A 8 -2.88 -2.11 4.12
C LEU A 8 -3.05 -0.78 4.83
N VAL A 9 -2.17 0.17 4.55
CA VAL A 9 -2.28 1.57 5.00
C VAL A 9 -2.71 2.40 3.81
N HIS A 10 -3.88 3.03 3.88
CA HIS A 10 -4.34 3.99 2.88
C HIS A 10 -4.21 5.39 3.46
N GLU A 11 -3.48 6.27 2.78
CA GLU A 11 -3.37 7.68 3.14
C GLU A 11 -3.22 8.53 1.86
N ALA A 12 -4.02 9.60 1.76
CA ALA A 12 -4.10 10.47 0.57
C ALA A 12 -4.28 9.66 -0.74
N ASP A 13 -3.45 9.93 -1.76
CA ASP A 13 -3.47 9.28 -3.07
C ASP A 13 -2.66 7.97 -3.12
N TYR A 14 -2.27 7.42 -1.97
CA TYR A 14 -1.39 6.26 -1.88
C TYR A 14 -1.95 5.17 -0.96
N ALA A 15 -1.56 3.93 -1.26
CA ALA A 15 -1.74 2.80 -0.37
C ALA A 15 -0.42 2.06 -0.19
N ALA A 16 -0.18 1.46 0.97
CA ALA A 16 1.01 0.66 1.23
C ALA A 16 0.67 -0.68 1.89
N GLU A 17 1.21 -1.77 1.33
CA GLU A 17 1.20 -3.10 1.92
C GLU A 17 2.43 -3.28 2.80
N ILE A 18 2.21 -3.34 4.11
CA ILE A 18 3.27 -3.43 5.12
C ILE A 18 3.19 -4.79 5.82
N PRO A 19 4.25 -5.63 5.75
CA PRO A 19 4.33 -6.83 6.55
C PRO A 19 4.52 -6.46 8.03
N VAL A 20 3.74 -7.09 8.90
CA VAL A 20 3.78 -6.90 10.35
C VAL A 20 3.74 -8.25 11.06
N THR A 21 4.23 -8.28 12.29
CA THR A 21 4.15 -9.42 13.18
C THR A 21 2.97 -9.24 14.13
N LEU A 22 2.05 -10.20 14.11
CA LEU A 22 1.00 -10.31 15.11
C LEU A 22 1.45 -11.28 16.20
N VAL A 23 1.31 -10.87 17.44
CA VAL A 23 1.65 -11.63 18.64
C VAL A 23 0.38 -12.31 19.17
N ASP A 24 0.49 -13.61 19.37
CA ASP A 24 -0.57 -14.50 19.82
C ASP A 24 -0.16 -15.10 21.18
N GLU A 25 -0.77 -14.58 22.24
CA GLU A 25 -0.53 -14.96 23.62
C GLU A 25 -1.84 -15.42 24.27
N PRO A 26 -1.79 -16.43 25.17
CA PRO A 26 -2.99 -16.88 25.86
C PRO A 26 -3.54 -15.76 26.77
N GLY A 27 -4.65 -15.16 26.35
CA GLY A 27 -5.26 -14.00 27.00
C GLY A 27 -6.31 -13.35 26.10
N GLY A 28 -6.99 -12.32 26.61
CA GLY A 28 -8.18 -11.78 25.94
C GLY A 28 -7.92 -11.05 24.62
N TRP A 29 -6.86 -10.24 24.53
CA TRP A 29 -6.68 -9.29 23.42
C TRP A 29 -5.78 -9.80 22.28
N SER A 30 -5.51 -11.10 22.21
CA SER A 30 -4.74 -11.70 21.11
C SER A 30 -5.62 -12.08 19.90
N PRO A 31 -5.09 -11.99 18.67
CA PRO A 31 -3.75 -11.50 18.33
C PRO A 31 -3.66 -9.96 18.24
N TYR A 32 -2.53 -9.40 18.67
CA TYR A 32 -2.27 -7.95 18.62
C TYR A 32 -0.97 -7.61 17.88
N LEU A 33 -0.82 -6.34 17.53
CA LEU A 33 0.35 -5.82 16.83
C LEU A 33 1.50 -5.61 17.81
N SER A 34 2.74 -5.93 17.41
CA SER A 34 3.90 -5.52 18.21
C SER A 34 3.98 -3.98 18.31
N PRO A 35 4.48 -3.41 19.43
CA PRO A 35 4.65 -1.96 19.53
C PRO A 35 5.54 -1.36 18.43
N GLU A 36 6.56 -2.11 18.01
CA GLU A 36 7.46 -1.73 16.91
C GLU A 36 6.73 -1.68 15.57
N ASP A 37 5.89 -2.69 15.29
CA ASP A 37 5.07 -2.68 14.07
C ASP A 37 4.01 -1.57 14.10
N ALA A 38 3.47 -1.24 15.28
CA ALA A 38 2.56 -0.11 15.43
C ALA A 38 3.24 1.22 15.06
N ALA A 39 4.43 1.48 15.63
CA ALA A 39 5.22 2.67 15.32
C ALA A 39 5.65 2.72 13.84
N LYS A 40 5.97 1.57 13.25
CA LYS A 40 6.26 1.45 11.81
C LYS A 40 5.06 1.85 10.96
N LEU A 41 3.85 1.36 11.26
CA LEU A 41 2.65 1.72 10.52
C LEU A 41 2.34 3.22 10.62
N ASP A 42 2.53 3.84 11.79
CA ASP A 42 2.37 5.28 11.95
C ASP A 42 3.40 6.09 11.15
N SER A 43 4.65 5.62 11.11
CA SER A 43 5.70 6.23 10.29
C SER A 43 5.37 6.16 8.79
N VAL A 44 4.87 5.02 8.32
CA VAL A 44 4.40 4.85 6.94
C VAL A 44 3.23 5.80 6.66
N ARG A 45 2.25 5.88 7.55
CA ARG A 45 1.09 6.77 7.39
C ARG A 45 1.52 8.24 7.28
N LYS A 46 2.44 8.69 8.13
CA LYS A 46 3.01 10.04 8.05
C LYS A 46 3.74 10.28 6.73
N ALA A 47 4.59 9.34 6.30
CA ALA A 47 5.35 9.46 5.06
C ALA A 47 4.43 9.54 3.82
N LEU A 48 3.38 8.72 3.77
CA LEU A 48 2.39 8.77 2.68
C LEU A 48 1.62 10.09 2.66
N ARG A 49 1.21 10.59 3.83
CA ARG A 49 0.52 11.89 3.95
C ARG A 49 1.36 13.06 3.44
N GLU A 50 2.66 13.02 3.68
CA GLU A 50 3.63 14.02 3.22
C GLU A 50 4.03 13.83 1.73
N GLY A 51 3.55 12.77 1.07
CA GLY A 51 3.96 12.42 -0.30
C GLY A 51 5.38 11.83 -0.39
N ASN A 52 6.02 11.51 0.73
CA ASN A 52 7.35 10.92 0.77
C ASN A 52 7.28 9.40 0.54
N VAL A 53 7.00 9.03 -0.71
CA VAL A 53 6.87 7.62 -1.15
C VAL A 53 8.15 6.83 -0.89
N ALA A 54 9.33 7.45 -1.04
CA ALA A 54 10.61 6.80 -0.82
C ALA A 54 10.79 6.36 0.64
N ALA A 55 10.33 7.15 1.61
CA ALA A 55 10.36 6.77 3.02
C ALA A 55 9.39 5.61 3.32
N ALA A 56 8.16 5.67 2.80
CA ALA A 56 7.18 4.60 2.97
C ALA A 56 7.63 3.27 2.32
N ALA A 57 8.26 3.33 1.15
CA ALA A 57 8.73 2.17 0.39
C ALA A 57 9.85 1.37 1.09
N LYS A 58 10.51 1.95 2.11
CA LYS A 58 11.48 1.21 2.94
C LYS A 58 10.82 0.12 3.78
N HIS A 59 9.52 0.24 4.06
CA HIS A 59 8.79 -0.63 4.96
C HIS A 59 7.88 -1.63 4.24
N GLY A 60 7.65 -1.47 2.94
CA GLY A 60 6.78 -2.34 2.16
C GLY A 60 6.50 -1.82 0.76
N ARG A 61 5.47 -2.37 0.12
CA ARG A 61 5.10 -2.00 -1.26
C ARG A 61 4.14 -0.83 -1.23
N VAL A 62 4.47 0.24 -1.95
CA VAL A 62 3.62 1.43 -2.06
C VAL A 62 3.00 1.51 -3.45
N PHE A 63 1.72 1.83 -3.49
CA PHE A 63 0.88 1.95 -4.67
C PHE A 63 0.32 3.37 -4.74
N ARG A 64 0.16 3.87 -5.97
CA ARG A 64 -0.66 5.06 -6.22
C ARG A 64 -2.10 4.60 -6.45
N LEU A 65 -3.03 5.23 -5.75
CA LEU A 65 -4.44 4.97 -5.92
C LEU A 65 -4.97 5.80 -7.09
N LEU A 66 -5.64 5.11 -8.01
CA LEU A 66 -6.31 5.72 -9.14
C LEU A 66 -7.77 5.30 -9.09
N ALA A 67 -8.68 6.27 -8.99
CA ALA A 67 -10.10 5.97 -9.01
C ALA A 67 -10.43 5.26 -10.33
N VAL A 68 -11.14 4.13 -10.26
CA VAL A 68 -11.52 3.36 -11.46
C VAL A 68 -12.42 4.20 -12.38
N SER A 69 -13.27 5.06 -11.83
CA SER A 69 -14.08 6.03 -12.59
C SER A 69 -13.22 7.07 -13.33
N ALA A 70 -12.12 7.51 -12.74
CA ALA A 70 -11.15 8.40 -13.39
C ALA A 70 -10.28 7.66 -14.41
N TRP A 71 -9.94 6.40 -14.14
CA TRP A 71 -9.19 5.53 -15.05
C TRP A 71 -9.97 5.18 -16.31
N ALA A 72 -11.27 4.89 -16.17
CA ALA A 72 -12.16 4.57 -17.29
C ALA A 72 -12.42 5.78 -18.21
N ALA A 73 -12.19 7.01 -17.73
CA ALA A 73 -12.26 8.23 -18.53
C ALA A 73 -10.97 8.51 -19.32
N SER A 74 -9.92 7.67 -19.19
CA SER A 74 -8.70 7.79 -19.97
C SER A 74 -8.90 7.18 -21.37
N PRO A 75 -8.83 7.96 -22.47
CA PRO A 75 -8.90 7.41 -23.82
C PRO A 75 -7.63 6.62 -24.13
N SER A 76 -7.61 5.35 -23.75
CA SER A 76 -6.54 4.42 -24.10
C SER A 76 -6.53 4.15 -25.61
N LYS A 77 -5.51 4.70 -26.28
CA LYS A 77 -4.94 4.26 -27.57
C LYS A 77 -5.85 4.26 -28.81
N ARG A 78 -6.10 5.45 -29.37
CA ARG A 78 -6.01 5.63 -30.83
C ARG A 78 -4.52 5.75 -31.19
N ALA A 79 -3.87 4.64 -31.51
CA ALA A 79 -2.59 4.56 -32.26
C ALA A 79 -2.09 3.10 -32.29
N ARG A 80 -2.73 2.27 -33.12
CA ARG A 80 -1.99 1.32 -33.93
C ARG A 80 -2.24 1.78 -35.36
N GLU A 81 -1.38 2.68 -35.80
CA GLU A 81 -1.28 3.13 -37.17
C GLU A 81 -1.19 1.92 -38.10
N HIS A 82 -2.08 1.92 -39.09
CA HIS A 82 -1.84 1.51 -40.45
C HIS A 82 -0.34 1.35 -40.80
N LYS A 83 0.18 0.14 -40.69
CA LYS A 83 1.39 -0.27 -41.42
C LYS A 83 1.33 -1.77 -41.74
N ALA A 84 0.50 -2.14 -42.70
CA ALA A 84 0.61 -3.36 -43.49
C ALA A 84 -0.36 -3.30 -44.68
N ALA A 85 -0.18 -2.30 -45.55
CA ALA A 85 -0.72 -2.31 -46.90
C ALA A 85 0.19 -1.40 -47.75
N GLU A 86 1.39 -1.89 -48.02
CA GLU A 86 2.07 -1.69 -49.29
C GLU A 86 2.97 -2.91 -49.55
#